data_AF-A0A8T4YPI3-F1
#
_entry.id   AF-A0A8T4YPI3-F1
#
_cell.length_a   1.000
_cell.length_b   1.000
_cell.length_c   1.000
_cell.angle_alpha   90.00
_cell.angle_beta   90.00
_cell.angle_gamma   90.00
#
_symmetry.space_group_name_H-M   'P 1'
#
loop_
_entity.id
_entity.type
_entity.pdbx_description
1 polymer ?
#
loop_
_entity_poly.entity_id
_entity_poly.type
_entity_poly.pdbx_seq_one_letter_code
_entity_poly.pdbx_strand_id
1 'polypeptide(L)'
;MKPETFVMWWFGVCGYFLETPEACIIIDQYSCPSLYTSLKDSCGVCHQSSAERIDWLRLNPHVIDPFAIKECDAVLSTHFHPDHCDPYAIAPIAETRKRDLLVRGGAVRNSGTSGFLKTE
;
A
#
# COMPACT_ATOMS: atom_id res chain seq x y z
N MET A 1 -3.70 -9.89 -22.23
CA MET A 1 -2.36 -9.34 -22.52
C MET A 1 -1.65 -10.19 -23.58
N LYS A 2 -0.61 -9.69 -24.26
CA LYS A 2 0.24 -10.54 -25.14
C LYS A 2 1.19 -11.39 -24.27
N PRO A 3 1.64 -12.58 -24.72
CA PRO A 3 2.70 -13.31 -24.04
C PRO A 3 3.95 -12.45 -23.86
N GLU A 4 4.68 -12.63 -22.75
CA GLU A 4 5.92 -11.90 -22.42
C GLU A 4 5.74 -10.38 -22.30
N THR A 5 4.52 -9.92 -22.00
CA THR A 5 4.24 -8.50 -21.72
C THR A 5 3.59 -8.35 -20.36
N PHE A 6 3.79 -7.19 -19.74
CA PHE A 6 3.07 -6.75 -18.56
C PHE A 6 2.54 -5.33 -18.79
N VAL A 7 1.51 -4.95 -18.05
CA VAL A 7 1.07 -3.56 -17.96
C VAL A 7 1.45 -3.01 -16.60
N MET A 8 1.73 -1.71 -16.56
CA MET A 8 1.98 -0.98 -15.33
C MET A 8 1.18 0.31 -15.32
N TRP A 9 0.53 0.56 -14.20
CA TRP A 9 -0.19 1.80 -13.95
C TRP A 9 0.42 2.50 -12.74
N TRP A 10 0.57 3.82 -12.85
CA TRP A 10 0.96 4.66 -11.72
C TRP A 10 -0.29 5.26 -11.09
N PHE A 11 -0.52 4.98 -9.81
CA PHE A 11 -1.66 5.46 -9.04
C PHE A 11 -1.38 6.75 -8.26
N GLY A 12 -0.14 7.27 -8.36
CA GLY A 12 0.32 8.46 -7.67
C GLY A 12 1.11 8.15 -6.40
N VAL A 13 1.86 9.14 -5.90
CA VAL A 13 2.90 8.92 -4.88
C VAL A 13 3.82 7.80 -5.35
N CYS A 14 3.98 6.73 -4.57
CA CYS A 14 4.74 5.54 -4.93
C CYS A 14 3.83 4.35 -5.30
N GLY A 15 2.53 4.59 -5.49
CA GLY A 15 1.55 3.55 -5.81
C GLY A 15 1.68 3.05 -7.25
N TYR A 16 1.93 1.75 -7.41
CA TYR A 16 1.98 1.08 -8.71
C TYR A 16 1.08 -0.15 -8.74
N PHE A 17 0.44 -0.38 -9.88
CA PHE A 17 -0.19 -1.65 -10.22
C PHE A 17 0.58 -2.29 -11.37
N LEU A 18 0.87 -3.58 -11.23
CA LEU A 18 1.51 -4.37 -12.26
C LEU A 18 0.66 -5.60 -12.53
N GLU A 19 0.43 -5.91 -13.79
CA GLU A 19 -0.35 -7.08 -14.19
C GLU A 19 0.33 -7.81 -15.35
N THR A 20 0.40 -9.12 -15.22
CA THR A 20 0.74 -10.08 -16.27
C THR A 20 -0.51 -10.92 -16.59
N PRO A 21 -0.51 -11.77 -17.64
CA PRO A 21 -1.63 -12.69 -17.85
C PRO A 21 -1.93 -13.64 -16.67
N GLU A 22 -0.99 -13.83 -15.75
CA GLU A 22 -1.06 -14.81 -14.66
C GLU A 22 -1.26 -14.20 -13.28
N ALA A 23 -0.89 -12.92 -13.08
CA ALA A 23 -0.92 -12.29 -11.77
C ALA A 23 -1.05 -10.76 -11.85
N CYS A 24 -1.62 -10.17 -10.81
CA CYS A 24 -1.66 -8.74 -10.60
C CYS A 24 -1.23 -8.36 -9.17
N ILE A 25 -0.40 -7.33 -9.05
CA ILE A 25 0.12 -6.86 -7.76
C ILE A 25 -0.05 -5.35 -7.63
N ILE A 26 -0.17 -4.89 -6.39
CA ILE A 26 -0.17 -3.47 -6.04
C ILE A 26 0.97 -3.20 -5.08
N ILE A 27 1.72 -2.13 -5.33
CA ILE A 27 2.89 -1.73 -4.54
C ILE A 27 2.65 -0.31 -4.02
N ASP A 28 2.85 -0.09 -2.72
CA ASP A 28 2.87 1.23 -2.06
C ASP A 28 1.64 2.11 -2.36
N GLN A 29 0.45 1.50 -2.44
CA GLN A 29 -0.77 2.27 -2.70
C GLN A 29 -1.07 3.22 -1.53
N TYR A 30 -1.15 4.51 -1.85
CA TYR A 30 -1.51 5.57 -0.91
C TYR A 30 -2.81 6.28 -1.34
N SER A 31 -3.86 6.07 -0.56
CA SER A 31 -5.22 6.61 -0.78
C SER A 31 -5.61 7.65 0.27
N CYS A 32 -4.67 8.07 1.10
CA CYS A 32 -4.86 9.12 2.10
C CYS A 32 -4.66 10.54 1.52
N PRO A 33 -5.18 11.59 2.18
CA PRO A 33 -5.03 12.98 1.76
C PRO A 33 -3.59 13.49 1.97
N SER A 34 -3.38 14.81 1.90
CA SER A 34 -2.14 15.46 2.36
C SER A 34 -1.72 14.99 3.75
N LEU A 35 -0.41 14.85 3.97
CA LEU A 35 0.17 14.45 5.25
C LEU A 35 0.69 15.70 5.98
N TYR A 36 0.43 15.78 7.29
CA TYR A 36 0.92 16.87 8.13
C TYR A 36 1.72 16.24 9.26
N THR A 37 3.02 16.46 9.29
CA THR A 37 3.92 15.82 10.24
C THR A 37 4.63 16.84 11.09
N SER A 38 4.82 16.52 12.38
CA SER A 38 5.60 17.37 13.28
C SER A 38 6.71 16.59 13.96
N LEU A 39 7.71 17.32 14.45
CA LEU A 39 8.77 16.76 15.29
C LEU A 39 8.19 16.15 16.58
N LYS A 40 7.06 16.69 17.09
CA LYS A 40 6.37 16.16 18.28
C LYS A 40 5.80 14.77 18.04
N ASP A 41 5.44 14.46 16.79
CA ASP A 41 4.97 13.13 16.37
C ASP A 41 6.13 12.19 16.03
N SER A 42 7.37 12.56 16.40
CA SER A 42 8.60 11.80 16.09
C SER A 42 8.77 11.55 14.58
N CYS A 43 8.36 12.51 13.75
CA CYS A 43 8.52 12.42 12.30
C CYS A 43 10.00 12.35 11.91
N GLY A 44 10.42 11.23 11.32
CA GLY A 44 11.80 11.02 10.88
C GLY A 44 12.31 12.09 9.91
N VAL A 45 11.44 12.59 9.01
CA VAL A 45 11.82 13.65 8.06
C VAL A 45 11.96 15.01 8.75
N CYS A 46 11.15 15.30 9.77
CA CYS A 46 11.32 16.50 10.62
C CYS A 46 12.66 16.44 11.36
N HIS A 47 13.04 15.27 11.91
CA HIS A 47 14.35 15.09 12.53
C HIS A 47 15.51 15.32 11.55
N GLN A 48 15.43 14.80 10.33
CA GLN A 48 16.48 14.95 9.30
C GLN A 48 16.62 16.38 8.79
N SER A 49 15.50 17.10 8.65
CA SER A 49 15.47 18.46 8.14
C SER A 49 15.64 19.54 9.22
N SER A 50 15.61 19.16 10.51
CA SER A 50 15.51 20.10 11.64
C SER A 50 14.28 21.01 11.59
N ALA A 51 13.24 20.62 10.83
CA ALA A 51 11.97 21.34 10.77
C ALA A 51 11.09 20.97 11.97
N GLU A 52 10.44 21.95 12.60
CA GLU A 52 9.43 21.68 13.64
C GLU A 52 8.21 20.95 13.06
N ARG A 53 7.88 21.23 11.80
CA ARG A 53 6.72 20.71 11.08
C ARG A 53 6.95 20.71 9.57
N ILE A 54 6.38 19.73 8.87
CA ILE A 54 6.33 19.65 7.41
C ILE A 54 4.89 19.36 6.96
N ASP A 55 4.43 20.14 5.98
CA ASP A 55 3.11 20.00 5.37
C ASP A 55 3.25 19.46 3.94
N TRP A 56 2.87 18.19 3.75
CA TRP A 56 2.97 17.47 2.48
C TRP A 56 1.66 17.59 1.72
N LEU A 57 1.58 18.55 0.80
CA LEU A 57 0.37 18.74 0.00
C LEU A 57 0.28 17.69 -1.11
N ARG A 58 -0.79 16.90 -1.10
CA ARG A 58 -1.07 15.95 -2.19
C ARG A 58 -1.52 16.72 -3.42
N LEU A 59 -0.78 16.56 -4.52
CA LEU A 59 -1.06 17.22 -5.80
C LEU A 59 -1.66 16.26 -6.84
N ASN A 60 -1.39 14.96 -6.73
CA ASN A 60 -1.96 13.98 -7.62
C ASN A 60 -3.41 13.61 -7.20
N PRO A 61 -4.35 13.48 -8.16
CA PRO A 61 -5.69 13.01 -7.84
C PRO A 61 -5.66 11.56 -7.34
N HIS A 62 -6.75 11.16 -6.69
CA HIS A 62 -7.03 9.75 -6.44
C HIS A 62 -7.58 9.15 -7.73
N VAL A 63 -6.81 8.26 -8.35
CA VAL A 63 -7.17 7.63 -9.64
C VAL A 63 -7.70 6.21 -9.48
N ILE A 64 -7.62 5.66 -8.27
CA ILE A 64 -8.09 4.32 -7.92
C ILE A 64 -8.89 4.40 -6.60
N ASP A 65 -9.97 3.65 -6.54
CA ASP A 65 -10.72 3.40 -5.30
C ASP A 65 -10.29 2.03 -4.75
N PRO A 66 -9.58 1.96 -3.62
CA PRO A 66 -9.10 0.69 -3.07
C PRO A 66 -10.23 -0.26 -2.66
N PHE A 67 -11.44 0.26 -2.39
CA PHE A 67 -12.61 -0.56 -2.05
C PHE A 67 -13.32 -1.13 -3.28
N ALA A 68 -13.04 -0.59 -4.48
CA ALA A 68 -13.58 -1.09 -5.74
C ALA A 68 -12.72 -2.18 -6.39
N ILE A 69 -11.52 -2.43 -5.87
CA ILE A 69 -10.64 -3.49 -6.34
C ILE A 69 -11.28 -4.84 -6.01
N LYS A 70 -11.33 -5.74 -6.99
CA LYS A 70 -11.99 -7.05 -6.87
C LYS A 70 -11.00 -8.21 -6.86
N GLU A 71 -9.85 -8.02 -7.50
CA GLU A 71 -8.83 -9.04 -7.72
C GLU A 71 -7.45 -8.38 -7.57
N CYS A 72 -6.63 -8.93 -6.68
CA CYS A 72 -5.24 -8.58 -6.48
C CYS A 72 -4.54 -9.80 -5.87
N ASP A 73 -3.44 -10.28 -6.46
CA ASP A 73 -2.72 -11.45 -5.96
C ASP A 73 -1.79 -11.11 -4.79
N ALA A 74 -1.26 -9.89 -4.75
CA ALA A 74 -0.44 -9.41 -3.65
C ALA A 74 -0.46 -7.88 -3.51
N VAL A 75 -0.45 -7.43 -2.25
CA VAL A 75 -0.19 -6.04 -1.87
C VAL A 75 1.16 -5.97 -1.22
N LEU A 76 2.04 -5.12 -1.75
CA LEU A 76 3.40 -4.94 -1.28
C LEU A 76 3.57 -3.54 -0.71
N SER A 77 4.35 -3.44 0.37
CA SER A 77 4.83 -2.19 0.92
C SER A 77 6.36 -2.23 0.98
N THR A 78 7.03 -1.22 0.44
CA THR A 78 8.50 -1.14 0.41
C THR A 78 9.08 -0.84 1.79
N HIS A 79 8.38 -0.05 2.60
CA HIS A 79 8.75 0.30 3.97
C HIS A 79 7.57 0.91 4.74
N PHE A 80 7.73 1.10 6.05
CA PHE A 80 6.65 1.43 6.98
C PHE A 80 6.21 2.90 6.99
N HIS A 81 6.74 3.78 6.13
CA HIS A 81 6.30 5.17 6.12
C HIS A 81 4.82 5.26 5.67
N PRO A 82 4.04 6.20 6.22
CA PRO A 82 2.59 6.28 5.97
C PRO A 82 2.21 6.41 4.49
N ASP A 83 3.05 7.06 3.69
CA ASP A 83 2.87 7.25 2.24
C ASP A 83 3.21 6.00 1.40
N HIS A 84 3.67 4.91 2.04
CA HIS A 84 3.93 3.60 1.44
C HIS A 84 3.15 2.47 2.12
N CYS A 85 2.54 2.72 3.27
CA CYS A 85 1.87 1.73 4.11
C CYS A 85 0.50 2.24 4.60
N ASP A 86 -0.39 2.55 3.66
CA ASP A 86 -1.73 3.06 3.96
C ASP A 86 -2.67 1.91 4.40
N PRO A 87 -3.10 1.84 5.67
CA PRO A 87 -3.98 0.78 6.13
C PRO A 87 -5.35 0.81 5.42
N TYR A 88 -5.82 1.98 4.98
CA TYR A 88 -7.10 2.14 4.27
C TYR A 88 -7.03 1.69 2.82
N ALA A 89 -5.84 1.57 2.24
CA ALA A 89 -5.64 0.92 0.96
C ALA A 89 -5.33 -0.58 1.13
N ILE A 90 -4.42 -0.92 2.04
CA ILE A 90 -3.93 -2.30 2.21
C ILE A 90 -5.04 -3.23 2.66
N ALA A 91 -5.83 -2.86 3.67
CA ALA A 91 -6.86 -3.73 4.23
C ALA A 91 -7.91 -4.16 3.18
N PRO A 92 -8.61 -3.24 2.47
CA PRO A 92 -9.60 -3.64 1.48
C PRO A 92 -8.99 -4.42 0.31
N ILE A 93 -7.78 -4.09 -0.12
CA ILE A 93 -7.14 -4.83 -1.22
C ILE A 93 -6.73 -6.23 -0.78
N ALA A 94 -6.20 -6.39 0.43
CA ALA A 94 -5.84 -7.68 1.00
C ALA A 94 -7.06 -8.60 1.25
N GLU A 95 -8.26 -8.02 1.35
CA GLU A 95 -9.52 -8.76 1.44
C GLU A 95 -10.01 -9.28 0.08
N THR A 96 -9.48 -8.79 -1.04
CA THR A 96 -9.79 -9.30 -2.38
C THR A 96 -9.16 -10.70 -2.59
N ARG A 97 -9.84 -11.59 -3.32
CA ARG A 97 -9.65 -13.06 -3.22
C ARG A 97 -8.26 -13.60 -3.64
N LYS A 98 -7.83 -14.63 -2.89
CA LYS A 98 -7.28 -15.96 -3.27
C LYS A 98 -5.77 -16.28 -3.32
N ARG A 99 -4.81 -15.38 -3.07
CA ARG A 99 -3.39 -15.78 -2.86
C ARG A 99 -2.69 -14.94 -1.80
N ASP A 100 -1.61 -15.49 -1.26
CA ASP A 100 -0.97 -15.11 0.00
C ASP A 100 -0.59 -13.61 0.09
N LEU A 101 -1.00 -12.93 1.17
CA LEU A 101 -0.52 -11.59 1.50
C LEU A 101 0.93 -11.68 1.99
N LEU A 102 1.87 -11.12 1.23
CA LEU A 102 3.26 -10.97 1.64
C LEU A 102 3.56 -9.52 2.03
N VAL A 103 3.21 -9.14 3.26
CA VAL A 103 3.81 -7.96 3.89
C VAL A 103 5.18 -8.39 4.42
N ARG A 104 6.28 -7.82 3.89
CA ARG A 104 7.61 -8.09 4.48
C ARG A 104 7.68 -7.42 5.85
N GLY A 105 7.45 -8.23 6.87
CA GLY A 105 7.18 -7.87 8.27
C GLY A 105 6.24 -8.86 8.97
N GLY A 106 5.54 -9.71 8.22
CA GLY A 106 4.71 -10.81 8.71
C GLY A 106 3.70 -11.21 7.64
N ALA A 107 3.74 -12.47 7.18
CA ALA A 107 2.78 -12.97 6.22
C ALA A 107 1.42 -13.17 6.91
N VAL A 108 0.36 -12.52 6.43
CA VAL A 108 -1.01 -12.77 6.91
C VAL A 108 -1.68 -13.71 5.92
N ARG A 109 -1.84 -14.97 6.28
CA ARG A 109 -2.69 -15.89 5.50
C ARG A 109 -4.14 -15.68 5.90
N ASN A 110 -4.99 -15.26 4.95
CA ASN A 110 -6.43 -15.35 5.14
C ASN A 110 -6.86 -16.80 4.86
N SER A 111 -6.59 -17.71 5.80
CA SER A 111 -7.25 -19.00 5.86
C SER A 111 -8.63 -18.75 6.46
N GLY A 112 -9.69 -18.83 5.64
CA GLY A 112 -11.08 -18.48 5.98
C GLY A 112 -11.72 -19.28 7.13
N THR A 113 -11.16 -19.18 8.32
CA THR A 113 -11.68 -19.67 9.58
C THR A 113 -11.31 -18.64 10.63
N SER A 114 -12.34 -18.08 11.28
CA SER A 114 -12.22 -17.22 12.45
C SER A 114 -11.17 -17.76 13.43
N GLY A 115 -10.06 -17.05 13.62
CA GLY A 115 -8.97 -17.52 14.47
C GLY A 115 -7.98 -16.41 14.73
N PHE A 116 -7.79 -16.11 16.02
CA PHE A 116 -6.91 -15.08 16.56
C PHE A 116 -5.47 -15.14 16.01
N LEU A 117 -4.89 -13.94 15.83
CA LEU A 117 -3.47 -13.71 15.57
C LEU A 117 -2.61 -14.43 16.62
N LYS A 118 -1.75 -15.36 16.18
CA LYS A 118 -0.56 -15.77 16.92
C LYS A 118 0.67 -15.36 16.11
N THR A 119 1.50 -14.56 16.73
CA THR A 119 2.88 -14.29 16.32
C THR A 119 3.79 -15.36 16.91
N GLU A 120 4.65 -15.97 16.10
CA GLU A 120 5.87 -16.65 16.59
C GLU A 120 7.00 -15.65 16.78
#